data_AF-A0A4Q6GK59-F1
#
_entry.id   AF-A0A4Q6GK59-F1
#
_cell.length_a   1.000
_cell.length_b   1.000
_cell.length_c   1.000
_cell.angle_alpha   90.00
_cell.angle_beta   90.00
_cell.angle_gamma   90.00
#
_symmetry.space_group_name_H-M   'P 1'
#
loop_
_entity.id
_entity.type
_entity.pdbx_description
1 polymer ?
#
loop_
_entity_poly.entity_id
_entity_poly.type
_entity_poly.pdbx_seq_one_letter_code
_entity_poly.pdbx_strand_id
1 'polypeptide(L)'
;PDDTIQHAGVLTGLHGVAGHIGVGKGRKDPGYFGRGQLVQNLSAVTAACLVVRKRVFDEVGGLDEGLTVAFNDIDFCLRLRRAGYRNVWTPHAEAYHHESASRGAEDTPEKRVRFMGEVDFMERRWGDALRADPAYNPNLTLSGSPFEMAFPPCT
;
A
#
# COMPACT_ATOMS: atom_id res chain seq x y z
N PRO A 1 2.21 19.85 -8.30
CA PRO A 1 1.45 19.33 -7.14
C PRO A 1 0.13 20.09 -7.01
N ASP A 2 -0.97 19.38 -6.80
CA ASP A 2 -2.34 19.92 -6.73
C ASP A 2 -2.89 20.00 -5.29
N ASP A 3 -2.00 19.84 -4.30
CA ASP A 3 -2.29 19.82 -2.85
C ASP A 3 -3.30 18.73 -2.43
N THR A 4 -3.36 17.65 -3.21
CA THR A 4 -4.10 16.44 -2.88
C THR A 4 -3.18 15.32 -2.39
N ILE A 5 -3.73 14.44 -1.57
CA ILE A 5 -3.07 13.25 -1.03
C ILE A 5 -2.93 12.21 -2.15
N GLN A 6 -1.72 11.70 -2.35
CA GLN A 6 -1.48 10.52 -3.18
C GLN A 6 -1.54 9.23 -2.37
N HIS A 7 -1.03 9.25 -1.14
CA HIS A 7 -1.04 8.09 -0.26
C HIS A 7 -1.14 8.50 1.23
N ALA A 8 -2.17 8.01 1.91
CA ALA A 8 -2.34 8.09 3.36
C ALA A 8 -2.24 6.69 4.03
N GLY A 9 -1.48 5.79 3.41
CA GLY A 9 -1.41 4.38 3.77
C GLY A 9 -1.74 3.46 2.60
N VAL A 10 -1.56 2.15 2.81
CA VAL A 10 -1.89 1.12 1.83
C VAL A 10 -2.73 0.02 2.49
N LEU A 11 -3.77 -0.42 1.79
CA LEU A 11 -4.55 -1.61 2.13
C LEU A 11 -4.11 -2.77 1.25
N THR A 12 -3.84 -3.93 1.83
CA THR A 12 -3.56 -5.13 1.04
C THR A 12 -4.87 -5.73 0.50
N GLY A 13 -4.80 -6.39 -0.65
CA GLY A 13 -5.94 -7.02 -1.32
C GLY A 13 -6.87 -6.06 -2.08
N LEU A 14 -6.78 -4.75 -1.81
CA LEU A 14 -7.57 -3.75 -2.52
C LEU A 14 -7.19 -3.74 -4.01
N HIS A 15 -8.18 -3.90 -4.88
CA HIS A 15 -8.04 -4.07 -6.33
C HIS A 15 -7.09 -5.21 -6.75
N GLY A 16 -6.98 -6.27 -5.93
CA GLY A 16 -6.18 -7.46 -6.22
C GLY A 16 -5.03 -7.63 -5.23
N VAL A 17 -3.99 -6.80 -5.33
CA VAL A 17 -2.77 -6.92 -4.50
C VAL A 17 -2.72 -5.86 -3.40
N ALA A 18 -2.85 -4.59 -3.75
CA ALA A 18 -2.78 -3.48 -2.81
C ALA A 18 -3.29 -2.18 -3.45
N GLY A 19 -3.81 -1.26 -2.63
CA GLY A 19 -4.23 0.06 -3.09
C GLY A 19 -4.07 1.16 -2.04
N HIS A 20 -3.91 2.39 -2.51
CA HIS A 20 -3.65 3.56 -1.67
C HIS A 20 -4.93 4.11 -1.02
N ILE A 21 -4.79 4.57 0.21
CA ILE A 21 -5.84 5.27 0.95
C ILE A 21 -5.71 6.77 0.73
N GLY A 22 -6.83 7.49 0.65
CA GLY A 22 -6.86 8.95 0.66
C GLY A 22 -6.52 9.62 -0.68
N VAL A 23 -6.38 8.84 -1.75
CA VAL A 23 -6.10 9.35 -3.11
C VAL A 23 -7.09 10.46 -3.48
N GLY A 24 -6.56 11.61 -3.90
CA GLY A 24 -7.33 12.77 -4.37
C GLY A 24 -8.04 13.57 -3.27
N LYS A 25 -7.91 13.17 -2.00
CA LYS A 25 -8.43 13.95 -0.87
C LYS A 25 -7.56 15.18 -0.65
N GLY A 26 -8.17 16.28 -0.21
CA GLY A 26 -7.42 17.50 0.09
C GLY A 26 -6.43 17.27 1.23
N ARG A 27 -5.30 18.00 1.23
CA ARG A 27 -4.24 17.88 2.25
C ARG A 27 -4.72 17.82 3.71
N LYS A 28 -5.79 18.54 4.07
CA LYS A 28 -6.33 18.61 5.44
C LYS A 28 -7.59 17.78 5.65
N ASP A 29 -8.00 17.00 4.66
CA ASP A 29 -9.20 16.16 4.74
C ASP A 29 -9.04 15.13 5.87
N PRO A 30 -9.97 15.09 6.85
CA PRO A 30 -9.89 14.12 7.93
C PRO A 30 -10.00 12.67 7.44
N GLY A 31 -10.59 12.42 6.28
CA GLY A 31 -10.82 11.09 5.74
C GLY A 31 -11.81 10.28 6.58
N TYR A 32 -11.93 8.99 6.25
CA TYR A 32 -12.79 8.04 6.96
C TYR A 32 -12.45 8.04 8.46
N PHE A 33 -13.43 8.36 9.31
CA PHE A 33 -13.26 8.47 10.77
C PHE A 33 -12.01 9.25 11.25
N GLY A 34 -11.62 10.32 10.55
CA GLY A 34 -10.49 11.16 10.97
C GLY A 34 -9.11 10.53 10.76
N ARG A 35 -9.03 9.38 10.08
CA ARG A 35 -7.79 8.63 9.86
C ARG A 35 -6.70 9.44 9.15
N GLY A 36 -7.07 10.39 8.28
CA GLY A 36 -6.13 11.28 7.59
C GLY A 36 -5.40 12.27 8.52
N GLN A 37 -5.79 12.35 9.80
CA GLN A 37 -5.21 13.24 10.79
C GLN A 37 -4.60 12.49 11.99
N LEU A 38 -4.55 11.16 11.95
CA LEU A 38 -4.10 10.32 13.06
C LEU A 38 -2.91 9.46 12.66
N VAL A 39 -1.98 9.24 13.59
CA VAL A 39 -0.91 8.24 13.42
C VAL A 39 -1.52 6.84 13.44
N GLN A 40 -1.15 5.98 12.50
CA GLN A 40 -1.79 4.67 12.33
C GLN A 40 -0.77 3.55 12.14
N ASN A 41 -1.03 2.40 12.77
CA ASN A 41 -0.41 1.15 12.36
C ASN A 41 -1.19 0.59 11.16
N LEU A 42 -0.49 0.30 10.08
CA LEU A 42 -1.04 -0.30 8.86
C LEU A 42 -0.30 -1.58 8.53
N SER A 43 -0.86 -2.39 7.64
CA SER A 43 -0.15 -3.56 7.10
C SER A 43 0.94 -3.16 6.15
N ALA A 44 0.74 -2.10 5.34
CA ALA A 44 1.75 -1.54 4.47
C ALA A 44 1.66 -0.01 4.35
N VAL A 45 2.78 0.59 3.99
CA VAL A 45 2.94 2.00 3.60
C VAL A 45 3.78 2.05 2.33
N THR A 46 3.74 3.16 1.59
CA THR A 46 4.53 3.27 0.37
C THR A 46 6.00 3.56 0.64
N ALA A 47 6.87 3.12 -0.26
CA ALA A 47 8.29 3.49 -0.27
C ALA A 47 8.59 4.86 -0.92
N ALA A 48 7.59 5.63 -1.38
CA ALA A 48 7.80 7.00 -1.86
C ALA A 48 8.45 7.90 -0.79
N CYS A 49 8.14 7.65 0.49
CA CYS A 49 8.85 8.20 1.63
C CYS A 49 8.77 7.21 2.80
N LEU A 50 9.86 6.49 3.07
CA LEU A 50 9.95 5.47 4.13
C LEU A 50 11.27 5.58 4.88
N VAL A 51 11.20 5.44 6.21
CA VAL A 51 12.38 5.36 7.07
C VAL A 51 12.33 4.07 7.87
N VAL A 52 13.44 3.33 7.84
CA VAL A 52 13.60 2.07 8.57
C VAL A 52 15.00 2.00 9.17
N ARG A 53 15.13 1.37 10.34
CA ARG A 53 16.45 1.12 10.93
C ARG A 53 17.24 0.17 10.03
N LYS A 54 18.49 0.50 9.72
CA LYS A 54 19.35 -0.34 8.86
C LYS A 54 19.37 -1.82 9.27
N ARG A 55 19.54 -2.10 10.57
CA ARG A 55 19.52 -3.48 11.10
C ARG A 55 18.22 -4.23 10.80
N VAL A 56 17.08 -3.54 10.80
CA VAL A 56 15.76 -4.13 10.55
C VAL A 56 15.55 -4.35 9.05
N PHE A 57 16.03 -3.43 8.21
CA PHE A 57 16.05 -3.61 6.77
C PHE A 57 16.86 -4.84 6.38
N ASP A 58 18.06 -4.99 6.96
CA ASP A 58 18.95 -6.14 6.69
C ASP A 58 18.36 -7.45 7.23
N GLU A 59 17.76 -7.43 8.41
CA GLU A 59 17.14 -8.60 9.05
C GLU A 59 16.07 -9.27 8.17
N VAL A 60 15.26 -8.47 7.47
CA VAL A 60 14.24 -9.01 6.57
C VAL A 60 14.74 -9.22 5.13
N GLY A 61 15.99 -8.89 4.83
CA GLY A 61 16.59 -9.05 3.50
C GLY A 61 16.34 -7.91 2.52
N GLY A 62 16.03 -6.70 3.01
CA GLY A 62 15.87 -5.51 2.19
C GLY A 62 14.66 -5.53 1.24
N LEU A 63 14.72 -4.78 0.14
CA LEU A 63 13.72 -4.82 -0.94
C LEU A 63 13.99 -6.01 -1.86
N ASP A 64 12.93 -6.65 -2.36
CA ASP A 64 13.07 -7.86 -3.19
C ASP A 64 13.32 -7.47 -4.65
N GLU A 65 14.48 -7.83 -5.20
CA GLU A 65 14.85 -7.48 -6.58
C GLU A 65 13.95 -8.16 -7.65
N GLY A 66 13.18 -9.17 -7.27
CA GLY A 66 12.15 -9.78 -8.14
C GLY A 66 10.94 -8.86 -8.38
N LEU A 67 10.76 -7.83 -7.55
CA LEU A 67 9.72 -6.80 -7.69
C LEU A 67 10.37 -5.48 -8.14
N THR A 68 10.42 -5.30 -9.45
CA THR A 68 11.17 -4.20 -10.09
C THR A 68 10.46 -2.86 -10.05
N VAL A 69 9.13 -2.86 -10.17
CA VAL A 69 8.34 -1.63 -10.33
C VAL A 69 7.16 -1.56 -9.38
N ALA A 70 6.37 -2.63 -9.26
CA ALA A 70 5.21 -2.66 -8.37
C ALA A 70 5.45 -3.51 -7.12
N PHE A 71 4.73 -3.16 -6.05
CA PHE A 71 4.53 -3.96 -4.84
C PHE A 71 5.74 -4.28 -3.96
N ASN A 72 6.93 -3.81 -4.30
CA ASN A 72 8.13 -4.09 -3.50
C ASN A 72 8.02 -3.54 -2.07
N ASP A 73 7.44 -2.34 -1.93
CA ASP A 73 7.12 -1.73 -0.65
C ASP A 73 6.08 -2.53 0.15
N ILE A 74 5.11 -3.14 -0.53
CA ILE A 74 4.09 -3.99 0.08
C ILE A 74 4.70 -5.29 0.60
N ASP A 75 5.46 -6.00 -0.23
CA ASP A 75 6.19 -7.22 0.17
C ASP A 75 7.11 -6.95 1.37
N PHE A 76 7.87 -5.86 1.31
CA PHE A 76 8.77 -5.43 2.38
C PHE A 76 8.00 -5.17 3.69
N CYS A 77 6.91 -4.41 3.63
CA CYS A 77 6.07 -4.12 4.79
C CYS A 77 5.47 -5.40 5.40
N LEU A 78 5.03 -6.36 4.58
CA LEU A 78 4.50 -7.63 5.04
C LEU A 78 5.57 -8.52 5.69
N ARG A 79 6.80 -8.53 5.16
CA ARG A 79 7.95 -9.20 5.81
C ARG A 79 8.30 -8.56 7.14
N LEU A 80 8.35 -7.24 7.23
CA LEU A 80 8.56 -6.52 8.50
C LEU A 80 7.50 -6.90 9.54
N ARG A 81 6.23 -6.94 9.13
CA ARG A 81 5.13 -7.35 10.00
C ARG A 81 5.28 -8.80 10.46
N ARG A 82 5.64 -9.72 9.55
CA ARG A 82 5.89 -11.14 9.89
C ARG A 82 7.06 -11.31 10.86
N ALA A 83 8.06 -10.43 10.81
CA ALA A 83 9.17 -10.37 11.77
C ALA A 83 8.79 -9.69 13.11
N GLY A 84 7.53 -9.26 13.29
CA GLY A 84 7.03 -8.67 14.54
C GLY A 84 7.16 -7.16 14.64
N TYR A 85 7.58 -6.48 13.57
CA TYR A 85 7.63 -5.01 13.51
C TYR A 85 6.28 -4.41 13.11
N ARG A 86 6.16 -3.09 13.27
CA ARG A 86 4.97 -2.32 12.89
C ARG A 86 5.31 -1.35 11.77
N ASN A 87 4.43 -1.27 10.77
CA ASN A 87 4.47 -0.22 9.77
C ASN A 87 3.58 0.92 10.25
N VAL A 88 4.16 2.12 10.38
CA VAL A 88 3.47 3.30 10.92
C VAL A 88 3.37 4.36 9.84
N TRP A 89 2.15 4.82 9.58
CA TRP A 89 1.90 6.02 8.80
C TRP A 89 1.66 7.21 9.74
N THR A 90 2.19 8.39 9.37
CA THR A 90 2.02 9.63 10.15
C THR A 90 1.62 10.78 9.23
N PRO A 91 0.59 11.58 9.60
CA PRO A 91 0.23 12.79 8.86
C PRO A 91 1.18 13.96 9.13
N HIS A 92 2.12 13.81 10.08
CA HIS A 92 2.98 14.91 10.51
C HIS A 92 4.26 15.05 9.67
N ALA A 93 4.54 14.10 8.79
CA ALA A 93 5.67 14.14 7.86
C ALA A 93 5.12 14.08 6.43
N GLU A 94 5.13 15.23 5.76
CA GLU A 94 4.59 15.39 4.41
C GLU A 94 5.73 15.59 3.40
N ALA A 95 5.62 14.94 2.24
CA ALA A 95 6.52 15.12 1.12
C ALA A 95 5.70 15.34 -0.16
N TYR A 96 6.10 16.31 -0.97
CA TYR A 96 5.50 16.50 -2.29
C TYR A 96 6.17 15.56 -3.29
N HIS A 97 5.39 14.61 -3.79
CA HIS A 97 5.84 13.66 -4.81
C HIS A 97 5.30 14.09 -6.18
N HIS A 98 6.22 14.39 -7.11
CA HIS A 98 5.88 14.73 -8.49
C HIS A 98 5.74 13.44 -9.30
N GLU A 99 4.64 12.73 -9.08
CA GLU A 99 4.43 11.40 -9.66
C GLU A 99 4.43 11.41 -11.20
N SER A 100 4.80 10.27 -11.77
CA SER A 100 4.61 9.92 -13.19
C SER A 100 5.40 10.72 -14.23
N ALA A 101 6.23 11.69 -13.82
CA ALA A 101 7.12 12.39 -14.76
C ALA A 101 8.15 11.46 -15.44
N SER A 102 8.57 10.37 -14.76
CA SER A 102 9.52 9.39 -15.29
C SER A 102 8.92 8.02 -15.61
N ARG A 103 7.86 7.59 -14.90
CA ARG A 103 7.30 6.23 -15.02
C ARG A 103 6.33 6.08 -16.20
N GLY A 104 5.53 7.11 -16.49
CA GLY A 104 4.36 7.01 -17.39
C GLY A 104 3.33 6.00 -16.89
N ALA A 105 2.26 5.80 -17.66
CA ALA A 105 1.27 4.78 -17.36
C ALA A 105 1.72 3.38 -17.84
N GLU A 106 1.07 2.34 -17.31
CA GLU A 106 1.34 0.92 -17.60
C GLU A 106 0.71 0.49 -18.94
N ASP A 107 0.97 1.28 -19.99
CA ASP A 107 0.18 1.23 -21.22
C ASP A 107 0.83 0.39 -22.33
N THR A 108 2.11 0.03 -22.18
CA THR A 108 2.78 -0.84 -23.16
C THR A 108 2.57 -2.31 -22.84
N PRO A 109 2.54 -3.21 -23.85
CA PRO A 109 2.41 -4.65 -23.63
C PRO A 109 3.46 -5.20 -22.65
N GLU A 110 4.69 -4.71 -22.73
CA GLU A 110 5.81 -5.16 -21.89
C GLU A 110 5.60 -4.76 -20.43
N LYS A 111 5.15 -3.53 -20.18
CA LYS A 111 4.82 -3.03 -18.84
C LYS A 111 3.68 -3.86 -18.23
N ARG A 112 2.64 -4.15 -19.01
CA ARG A 112 1.51 -4.99 -18.57
C ARG A 112 1.95 -6.41 -18.23
N VAL A 113 2.79 -7.04 -19.06
CA VAL A 113 3.32 -8.39 -18.80
C VAL A 113 4.17 -8.41 -17.52
N ARG A 114 5.05 -7.41 -17.34
CA ARG A 114 5.83 -7.26 -16.10
C ARG A 114 4.92 -7.09 -14.89
N PHE A 115 3.96 -6.17 -14.95
CA PHE A 115 3.02 -5.91 -13.86
C PHE A 115 2.25 -7.18 -13.48
N MET A 116 1.75 -7.94 -14.46
CA MET A 116 1.09 -9.22 -14.22
C MET A 116 2.04 -10.24 -13.56
N GLY A 117 3.31 -10.28 -13.95
CA GLY A 117 4.32 -11.11 -13.29
C GLY A 117 4.55 -10.71 -11.83
N GLU A 118 4.52 -9.42 -11.51
CA GLU A 118 4.63 -8.91 -10.13
C GLU A 118 3.36 -9.19 -9.32
N VAL A 119 2.18 -9.17 -9.95
CA VAL A 119 0.92 -9.63 -9.35
C VAL A 119 1.01 -11.13 -9.02
N ASP A 120 1.38 -11.97 -9.98
CA ASP A 120 1.54 -13.42 -9.79
C ASP A 120 2.54 -13.73 -8.67
N PHE A 121 3.64 -12.97 -8.59
CA PHE A 121 4.62 -13.09 -7.51
C PHE A 121 3.97 -12.85 -6.14
N MET A 122 3.25 -11.73 -6.00
CA MET A 122 2.59 -11.36 -4.76
C MET A 122 1.52 -12.36 -4.35
N GLU A 123 0.72 -12.83 -5.29
CA GLU A 123 -0.31 -13.85 -5.04
C GLU A 123 0.31 -15.18 -4.60
N ARG A 124 1.39 -15.64 -5.25
CA ARG A 124 2.08 -16.89 -4.85
C ARG A 124 2.71 -16.79 -3.47
N ARG A 125 3.27 -15.63 -3.11
CA ARG A 125 3.99 -15.46 -1.84
C ARG A 125 3.06 -15.21 -0.66
N TRP A 126 2.05 -14.38 -0.84
CA TRP A 126 1.21 -13.88 0.25
C TRP A 126 -0.20 -14.44 0.22
N GLY A 127 -0.73 -14.80 -0.95
CA GLY A 127 -2.04 -15.45 -1.10
C GLY A 127 -3.14 -14.79 -0.28
N ASP A 128 -3.77 -15.56 0.61
CA ASP A 128 -4.88 -15.09 1.43
C ASP A 128 -4.49 -14.01 2.45
N ALA A 129 -3.20 -13.88 2.80
CA ALA A 129 -2.74 -12.80 3.66
C ALA A 129 -2.95 -11.42 3.02
N LEU A 130 -3.00 -11.31 1.69
CA LEU A 130 -3.35 -10.07 1.01
C LEU A 130 -4.80 -9.68 1.29
N ARG A 131 -5.71 -10.65 1.29
CA ARG A 131 -7.15 -10.45 1.47
C ARG A 131 -7.56 -10.29 2.93
N ALA A 132 -6.74 -10.78 3.86
CA ALA A 132 -6.99 -10.72 5.29
C ALA A 132 -6.19 -9.60 5.97
N ASP A 133 -6.24 -8.37 5.44
CA ASP A 133 -5.55 -7.22 6.02
C ASP A 133 -6.09 -6.92 7.43
N PRO A 134 -5.32 -7.15 8.50
CA PRO A 134 -5.79 -6.89 9.87
C PRO A 134 -5.91 -5.40 10.21
N ALA A 135 -5.48 -4.49 9.32
CA ALA A 135 -5.71 -3.05 9.44
C ALA A 135 -7.01 -2.61 8.72
N TYR A 136 -7.72 -3.52 8.08
CA TYR A 136 -8.95 -3.27 7.32
C TYR A 136 -10.10 -4.16 7.82
N ASN A 137 -11.32 -3.61 7.84
CA ASN A 137 -12.47 -4.38 8.29
C ASN A 137 -12.95 -5.28 7.13
N PRO A 138 -13.11 -6.61 7.34
CA PRO A 138 -13.58 -7.52 6.30
C PRO A 138 -14.99 -7.19 5.76
N ASN A 139 -15.78 -6.40 6.48
CA ASN A 139 -17.08 -5.90 6.01
C ASN A 139 -16.98 -4.70 5.07
N LEU A 140 -15.78 -4.25 4.72
CA LEU A 140 -15.53 -3.19 3.75
C LEU A 140 -14.99 -3.79 2.45
N THR A 141 -15.35 -3.21 1.32
CA THR A 141 -15.02 -3.75 0.00
C THR A 141 -13.52 -3.68 -0.29
N LEU A 142 -13.03 -4.70 -1.01
CA LEU A 142 -11.69 -4.74 -1.63
C LEU A 142 -11.74 -4.49 -3.15
N SER A 143 -12.93 -4.35 -3.75
CA SER A 143 -13.09 -4.15 -5.20
C SER A 143 -13.54 -2.73 -5.57
N GLY A 144 -14.20 -2.02 -4.65
CA GLY A 144 -14.70 -0.64 -4.82
C GLY A 144 -13.79 0.41 -4.19
N SER A 145 -14.36 1.55 -3.83
CA SER A 145 -13.59 2.59 -3.15
C SER A 145 -13.24 2.16 -1.71
N PRO A 146 -12.08 2.56 -1.17
CA PRO A 146 -11.74 2.28 0.22
C PRO A 146 -12.84 2.74 1.18
N PHE A 147 -13.18 1.89 2.14
CA PHE A 147 -14.18 2.11 3.19
C PHE A 147 -15.65 2.12 2.77
N GLU A 148 -15.97 1.71 1.54
CA GLU A 148 -17.34 1.34 1.18
C GLU A 148 -17.71 -0.05 1.74
N MET A 149 -19.00 -0.29 1.99
CA MET A 149 -19.46 -1.58 2.49
C MET A 149 -19.24 -2.69 1.45
N ALA A 150 -18.80 -3.86 1.90
CA ALA A 150 -18.72 -5.05 1.07
C ALA A 150 -20.11 -5.57 0.70
N PHE A 151 -20.25 -6.11 -0.52
CA PHE A 151 -21.43 -6.85 -0.94
C PHE A 151 -21.03 -8.16 -1.63
N PRO A 152 -21.51 -9.33 -1.17
CA PRO A 152 -22.26 -9.52 0.08
C PRO A 152 -21.39 -9.19 1.32
N PRO A 153 -21.99 -8.85 2.47
CA PRO A 153 -21.23 -8.65 3.71
C PRO A 153 -20.50 -9.94 4.13
N CYS A 154 -19.31 -9.82 4.72
CA CYS A 154 -18.58 -10.97 5.24
C CYS A 154 -19.22 -11.44 6.56
N THR A 155 -19.65 -12.70 6.59
CA THR A 155 -20.18 -13.37 7.80
C THR A 155 -19.09 -13.89 8.71
#